data_AF-A0A496AZI5-F1
#
_entry.id   AF-A0A496AZI5-F1
#
_cell.length_a   1.000
_cell.length_b   1.000
_cell.length_c   1.000
_cell.angle_alpha   90.00
_cell.angle_beta   90.00
_cell.angle_gamma   90.00
#
_symmetry.space_group_name_H-M   'P 1'
#
loop_
_entity.id
_entity.type
_entity.pdbx_description
1 polymer ?
#
loop_
_entity_poly.entity_id
_entity_poly.type
_entity_poly.pdbx_seq_one_letter_code
_entity_poly.pdbx_strand_id
1 'polypeptide(L)'
;MFTQGNANEGDITTMKSKNVVKLLTFLAVLSIVTFWGNQVNSQTVNTFIEAIENRSPGPDTTPEEYDGPQTVKALMNAFDEAYNQKYSKARVMALCEGGVVYSGELEISGEIDARYSRVEWLQMLLQRGITIEDFDDYRIYLSKRHTLAFLEDNPDLQEIGFLGIPLTDDQEAYKVAYIDKLVHNRVQKASKQIERLTARIERYNKQLEQAKKQSNSKQLKQAQAKLENAEKQLEDARKRLKGIQEALERPKNRNMKKRSPYPPL
;
A
#
# COMPACT_ATOMS: atom_id res chain seq x y z
N MET A 1 -71.80 -4.93 -11.31
CA MET A 1 -71.78 -3.45 -11.22
C MET A 1 -70.53 -3.08 -10.43
N PHE A 2 -69.68 -2.23 -11.02
CA PHE A 2 -68.32 -1.88 -10.59
C PHE A 2 -68.27 -0.91 -9.39
N THR A 3 -67.19 -1.01 -8.60
CA THR A 3 -66.23 0.03 -8.13
C THR A 3 -65.39 -0.64 -7.02
N GLN A 4 -64.10 -0.96 -7.10
CA GLN A 4 -62.86 -0.26 -7.45
C GLN A 4 -62.53 0.97 -6.58
N GLY A 5 -61.49 0.84 -5.76
CA GLY A 5 -60.88 1.88 -4.93
C GLY A 5 -59.47 1.46 -4.49
N ASN A 6 -58.48 2.25 -4.93
CA ASN A 6 -57.03 2.00 -4.96
C ASN A 6 -56.34 1.90 -3.59
N ALA A 7 -55.19 1.20 -3.57
CA ALA A 7 -54.03 1.61 -2.76
C ALA A 7 -52.72 1.24 -3.48
N ASN A 8 -51.89 2.26 -3.68
CA ASN A 8 -50.56 2.23 -4.28
C ASN A 8 -49.60 1.33 -3.51
N GLU A 9 -48.92 0.42 -4.21
CA GLU A 9 -47.61 -0.08 -3.79
C GLU A 9 -46.55 0.44 -4.75
N GLY A 10 -45.63 1.21 -4.16
CA GLY A 10 -44.55 1.89 -4.83
C GLY A 10 -43.52 0.93 -5.40
N ASP A 11 -43.21 1.19 -6.65
CA ASP A 11 -42.10 0.67 -7.43
C ASP A 11 -40.76 0.88 -6.69
N ILE A 12 -40.22 -0.20 -6.11
CA ILE A 12 -38.85 -0.21 -5.56
C ILE A 12 -37.91 -0.50 -6.71
N THR A 13 -37.36 0.60 -7.21
CA THR A 13 -36.30 0.70 -8.20
C THR A 13 -35.22 -0.37 -8.05
N THR A 14 -35.08 -1.15 -9.11
CA THR A 14 -33.97 -2.01 -9.47
C THR A 14 -32.67 -1.20 -9.61
N MET A 15 -31.89 -1.08 -8.52
CA MET A 15 -30.55 -0.49 -8.57
C MET A 15 -29.44 -1.54 -8.82
N LYS A 16 -28.81 -1.41 -10.00
CA LYS A 16 -27.35 -1.55 -10.25
C LYS A 16 -26.63 -2.88 -9.92
N SER A 17 -27.16 -4.03 -10.33
CA SER A 17 -26.35 -5.28 -10.38
C SER A 17 -25.33 -5.32 -11.53
N LYS A 18 -25.52 -4.52 -12.59
CA LYS A 18 -24.68 -4.56 -13.81
C LYS A 18 -23.27 -3.95 -13.64
N ASN A 19 -23.03 -3.12 -12.62
CA ASN A 19 -21.72 -2.50 -12.39
C ASN A 19 -20.81 -3.33 -11.49
N VAL A 20 -21.37 -4.25 -10.68
CA VAL A 20 -20.59 -5.14 -9.80
C VAL A 20 -19.94 -6.27 -10.60
N VAL A 21 -20.65 -6.80 -11.61
CA VAL A 21 -20.15 -7.91 -12.44
C VAL A 21 -19.00 -7.48 -13.37
N LYS A 22 -19.01 -6.25 -13.89
CA LYS A 22 -17.91 -5.71 -14.73
C LYS A 22 -16.64 -5.38 -13.94
N LEU A 23 -16.76 -5.09 -12.64
CA LEU A 23 -15.60 -4.78 -11.79
C LEU A 23 -14.87 -6.06 -11.32
N LEU A 24 -15.62 -7.14 -11.08
CA LEU A 24 -15.07 -8.46 -10.74
C LEU A 24 -14.28 -9.09 -11.90
N THR A 25 -14.65 -8.81 -13.16
CA THR A 25 -13.92 -9.29 -14.34
C THR A 25 -12.57 -8.58 -14.51
N PHE A 26 -12.44 -7.33 -14.06
CA PHE A 26 -11.16 -6.60 -14.11
C PHE A 26 -10.11 -7.10 -13.10
N LEU A 27 -10.55 -7.65 -11.97
CA LEU A 27 -9.66 -8.26 -10.96
C LEU A 27 -9.15 -9.64 -11.36
N ALA A 28 -9.88 -10.39 -12.20
CA ALA A 28 -9.47 -11.71 -12.67
C ALA A 28 -8.35 -11.67 -13.72
N VAL A 29 -8.26 -10.60 -14.52
CA VAL A 29 -7.25 -10.47 -15.58
C VAL A 29 -5.83 -10.20 -15.04
N LEU A 30 -5.70 -9.70 -13.80
CA LEU A 30 -4.39 -9.47 -13.18
C LEU A 30 -3.74 -10.72 -12.58
N SER A 31 -4.46 -11.86 -12.54
CA SER A 31 -4.00 -13.10 -11.89
C SER A 31 -3.33 -14.11 -12.82
N ILE A 32 -3.20 -13.84 -14.12
CA ILE A 32 -2.71 -14.83 -15.11
C ILE A 32 -1.21 -14.68 -15.46
N VAL A 33 -0.52 -13.66 -14.97
CA VAL A 33 0.93 -13.50 -15.22
C VAL A 33 1.74 -13.77 -13.95
N THR A 34 1.90 -15.05 -13.59
CA THR A 34 3.13 -15.57 -12.96
C THR A 34 3.27 -17.05 -13.29
N PHE A 35 3.84 -17.31 -14.46
CA PHE A 35 4.25 -18.61 -14.97
C PHE A 35 5.70 -18.89 -14.52
N TRP A 36 5.88 -19.98 -13.79
CA TRP A 36 7.03 -20.91 -13.72
C TRP A 36 8.47 -20.37 -13.58
N GLY A 37 9.17 -20.83 -12.55
CA GLY A 37 10.64 -20.80 -12.48
C GLY A 37 11.22 -21.40 -11.20
N ASN A 38 11.70 -22.65 -11.32
CA ASN A 38 12.72 -23.36 -10.53
C ASN A 38 12.69 -23.32 -8.98
N GLN A 39 12.37 -24.49 -8.40
CA GLN A 39 12.73 -24.85 -7.04
C GLN A 39 14.21 -25.29 -7.02
N VAL A 40 15.11 -24.34 -6.80
CA VAL A 40 16.43 -24.63 -6.23
C VAL A 40 16.24 -24.66 -4.72
N ASN A 41 16.93 -25.54 -3.99
CA ASN A 41 17.03 -25.49 -2.53
C ASN A 41 17.69 -24.17 -2.11
N SER A 42 16.94 -23.07 -2.13
CA SER A 42 17.37 -21.80 -1.58
C SER A 42 17.00 -21.80 -0.10
N GLN A 43 17.99 -21.56 0.76
CA GLN A 43 17.68 -21.00 2.07
C GLN A 43 16.82 -19.77 1.79
N THR A 44 15.60 -19.73 2.31
CA THR A 44 14.73 -18.56 2.10
C THR A 44 14.81 -17.66 3.32
N VAL A 45 14.87 -16.34 3.11
CA VAL A 45 14.69 -15.43 4.24
C VAL A 45 13.22 -15.42 4.62
N ASN A 46 12.91 -15.98 5.79
CA ASN A 46 11.55 -16.16 6.25
C ASN A 46 10.96 -14.86 6.79
N THR A 47 11.78 -14.01 7.43
CA THR A 47 11.30 -12.78 8.04
C THR A 47 12.42 -11.75 8.19
N PHE A 48 12.09 -10.48 7.98
CA PHE A 48 12.90 -9.35 8.40
C PHE A 48 12.20 -8.62 9.54
N ILE A 49 12.96 -8.33 10.58
CA ILE A 49 12.52 -7.51 11.69
C ILE A 49 13.34 -6.23 11.64
N GLU A 50 12.64 -5.14 11.39
CA GLU A 50 13.23 -3.81 11.47
C GLU A 50 12.79 -3.18 12.79
N ALA A 51 13.76 -2.87 13.64
CA ALA A 51 13.55 -2.19 14.89
C ALA A 51 14.26 -0.83 14.82
N ILE A 52 13.49 0.25 14.84
CA ILE A 52 14.05 1.59 14.87
C ILE A 52 14.15 2.02 16.33
N GLU A 53 15.35 2.37 16.78
CA GLU A 53 15.57 2.82 18.15
C GLU A 53 14.95 4.21 18.33
N ASN A 54 13.94 4.28 19.20
CA ASN A 54 13.34 5.54 19.60
C ASN A 54 14.27 6.23 20.59
N ARG A 55 14.74 7.45 20.26
CA ARG A 55 15.23 8.38 21.27
C ARG A 55 14.07 8.72 22.21
N SER A 56 14.40 8.99 23.48
CA SER A 56 13.47 9.33 24.56
C SER A 56 12.29 10.18 24.09
N PRO A 57 11.04 9.90 24.52
CA PRO A 57 9.86 10.55 23.97
C PRO A 57 9.89 12.06 24.24
N GLY A 58 10.18 12.84 23.19
CA GLY A 58 9.83 14.25 23.14
C GLY A 58 8.32 14.43 22.97
N PRO A 59 7.79 15.65 23.14
CA PRO A 59 6.38 15.93 22.85
C PRO A 59 6.08 15.55 21.39
N ASP A 60 4.99 14.83 21.16
CA ASP A 60 4.59 14.46 19.81
C ASP A 60 3.95 15.67 19.12
N THR A 61 4.71 16.30 18.24
CA THR A 61 4.25 17.45 17.44
C THR A 61 3.80 17.03 16.04
N THR A 62 3.83 15.73 15.72
CA THR A 62 3.47 15.25 14.38
C THR A 62 1.95 15.22 14.20
N PRO A 63 1.43 15.65 13.04
CA PRO A 63 0.00 15.56 12.77
C PRO A 63 -0.44 14.09 12.68
N GLU A 64 -1.62 13.78 13.22
CA GLU A 64 -2.22 12.43 13.13
C GLU A 64 -2.52 12.04 11.68
N GLU A 65 -2.91 13.00 10.84
CA GLU A 65 -3.17 12.82 9.41
C GLU A 65 -2.63 14.04 8.63
N TYR A 66 -2.04 13.79 7.48
CA TYR A 66 -1.42 14.76 6.59
C TYR A 66 -2.20 14.88 5.29
N ASP A 67 -3.00 15.94 5.23
CA ASP A 67 -3.77 16.34 4.04
C ASP A 67 -3.02 17.32 3.12
N GLY A 68 -1.74 17.58 3.42
CA GLY A 68 -0.93 18.54 2.67
C GLY A 68 -0.52 18.03 1.28
N PRO A 69 0.16 18.88 0.47
CA PRO A 69 0.64 18.49 -0.85
C PRO A 69 1.58 17.27 -0.78
N GLN A 70 1.33 16.29 -1.65
CA GLN A 70 2.18 15.08 -1.80
C GLN A 70 3.42 15.40 -2.63
N THR A 71 4.28 16.27 -2.09
CA THR A 71 5.57 16.68 -2.69
C THR A 71 6.69 16.43 -1.68
N VAL A 72 7.90 16.13 -2.18
CA VAL A 72 9.07 15.86 -1.33
C VAL A 72 9.28 16.98 -0.31
N LYS A 73 9.28 18.25 -0.75
CA LYS A 73 9.49 19.41 0.12
C LYS A 73 8.43 19.52 1.21
N ALA A 74 7.16 19.32 0.88
CA ALA A 74 6.09 19.47 1.86
C ALA A 74 6.12 18.35 2.91
N LEU A 75 6.40 17.12 2.50
CA LEU A 75 6.54 15.96 3.40
C LEU A 75 7.76 16.09 4.33
N MET A 76 8.91 16.51 3.78
CA MET A 76 10.10 16.79 4.57
C MET A 76 9.84 17.89 5.60
N ASN A 77 9.24 19.00 5.18
CA ASN A 77 8.87 20.09 6.11
C ASN A 77 7.92 19.64 7.22
N ALA A 78 6.99 18.72 6.92
CA ALA A 78 6.03 18.23 7.89
C ALA A 78 6.63 17.25 8.90
N PHE A 79 7.60 16.43 8.49
CA PHE A 79 8.00 15.24 9.25
C PHE A 79 9.48 15.11 9.58
N ASP A 80 10.41 15.78 8.87
CA ASP A 80 11.85 15.55 9.07
C ASP A 80 12.32 15.91 10.47
N GLU A 81 11.83 17.01 11.05
CA GLU A 81 12.23 17.43 12.39
C GLU A 81 11.88 16.34 13.41
N ALA A 82 10.63 15.88 13.41
CA ALA A 82 10.18 14.80 14.28
C ALA A 82 10.90 13.47 13.99
N TYR A 83 11.14 13.16 12.71
CA TYR A 83 11.86 11.95 12.32
C TYR A 83 13.30 11.96 12.87
N ASN A 84 14.04 13.05 12.65
CA ASN A 84 15.42 13.21 13.11
C ASN A 84 15.52 13.29 14.65
N GLN A 85 14.51 13.84 15.31
CA GLN A 85 14.47 13.90 16.76
C GLN A 85 14.21 12.52 17.38
N LYS A 86 13.22 11.79 16.85
CA LYS A 86 12.79 10.49 17.39
C LYS A 86 13.75 9.35 17.02
N TYR A 87 14.46 9.44 15.91
CA TYR A 87 15.21 8.32 15.35
C TYR A 87 16.68 8.67 15.13
N SER A 88 17.57 7.87 15.72
CA SER A 88 19.01 7.98 15.47
C SER A 88 19.70 6.73 14.99
N LYS A 89 19.16 5.57 15.33
CA LYS A 89 19.72 4.28 14.95
C LYS A 89 18.61 3.35 14.49
N ALA A 90 18.88 2.64 13.42
CA ALA A 90 18.03 1.56 12.95
C ALA A 90 18.79 0.25 13.14
N ARG A 91 18.11 -0.72 13.73
CA ARG A 91 18.58 -2.10 13.79
C ARG A 91 17.75 -2.93 12.82
N VAL A 92 18.43 -3.48 11.82
CA VAL A 92 17.81 -4.39 10.85
C VAL A 92 18.26 -5.81 11.19
N MET A 93 17.32 -6.73 11.28
CA MET A 93 17.57 -8.14 11.50
C MET A 93 16.93 -8.98 10.39
N ALA A 94 17.70 -9.90 9.82
CA ALA A 94 17.20 -10.92 8.91
C ALA A 94 17.20 -12.27 9.60
N LEU A 95 16.06 -12.95 9.60
CA LEU A 95 15.89 -14.30 10.13
C LEU A 95 15.81 -15.28 8.96
N CYS A 96 16.87 -16.04 8.77
CA CYS A 96 16.96 -17.06 7.74
C CYS A 96 16.49 -18.42 8.27
N GLU A 97 16.11 -19.31 7.35
CA GLU A 97 15.86 -20.71 7.67
C GLU A 97 17.10 -21.34 8.34
N GLY A 98 16.90 -22.12 9.41
CA GLY A 98 17.99 -22.65 10.23
C GLY A 98 18.43 -21.73 11.39
N GLY A 99 17.75 -20.59 11.60
CA GLY A 99 17.97 -19.73 12.76
C GLY A 99 19.17 -18.80 12.64
N VAL A 100 19.78 -18.69 11.46
CA VAL A 100 20.83 -17.70 11.20
C VAL A 100 20.21 -16.31 11.28
N VAL A 101 20.76 -15.49 12.18
CA VAL A 101 20.34 -14.10 12.38
C VAL A 101 21.44 -13.20 11.87
N TYR A 102 21.16 -12.47 10.80
CA TYR A 102 22.00 -11.33 10.41
C TYR A 102 21.46 -10.12 11.14
N SER A 103 22.34 -9.31 11.72
CA SER A 103 21.94 -8.06 12.37
C SER A 103 22.91 -6.95 12.04
N GLY A 104 22.38 -5.81 11.62
CA GLY A 104 23.15 -4.59 11.38
C GLY A 104 22.54 -3.45 12.16
N GLU A 105 23.39 -2.61 12.72
CA GLU A 105 23.02 -1.31 13.27
C GLU A 105 23.55 -0.25 12.32
N LEU A 106 22.66 0.63 11.86
CA LEU A 106 22.97 1.69 10.91
C LEU A 106 22.55 3.03 11.53
N GLU A 107 23.43 4.02 11.44
CA GLU A 107 23.10 5.38 11.87
C GLU A 107 22.17 6.04 10.85
N ILE A 108 21.02 6.51 11.34
CA ILE A 108 19.94 7.02 10.49
C ILE A 108 20.37 8.33 9.82
N SER A 109 21.11 9.16 10.56
CA SER A 109 21.59 10.45 10.08
C SER A 109 23.04 10.34 9.61
N GLY A 110 23.32 10.73 8.37
CA GLY A 110 24.67 10.78 7.79
C GLY A 110 24.93 9.63 6.83
N GLU A 111 25.11 8.41 7.33
CA GLU A 111 25.47 7.25 6.49
C GLU A 111 24.36 6.88 5.50
N ILE A 112 23.15 6.66 6.00
CA ILE A 112 22.01 6.25 5.15
C ILE A 112 21.60 7.34 4.18
N ASP A 113 21.68 8.61 4.60
CA ASP A 113 21.38 9.75 3.71
C ASP A 113 22.43 9.93 2.61
N ALA A 114 23.69 9.54 2.87
CA ALA A 114 24.76 9.54 1.87
C ALA A 114 24.58 8.42 0.83
N ARG A 115 24.14 7.22 1.26
CA ARG A 115 23.86 6.10 0.34
C ARG A 115 22.54 6.28 -0.39
N TYR A 116 21.50 6.72 0.32
CA TYR A 116 20.15 6.91 -0.20
C TYR A 116 19.56 8.22 0.29
N SER A 117 19.73 9.27 -0.52
CA SER A 117 19.15 10.58 -0.27
C SER A 117 17.64 10.48 0.00
N ARG A 118 17.17 11.10 1.09
CA ARG A 118 15.73 11.19 1.42
C ARG A 118 14.93 11.79 0.28
N VAL A 119 15.49 12.83 -0.34
CA VAL A 119 14.84 13.57 -1.43
C VAL A 119 14.55 12.63 -2.59
N GLU A 120 15.57 11.90 -3.04
CA GLU A 120 15.46 10.96 -4.15
C GLU A 120 14.53 9.80 -3.81
N TRP A 121 14.65 9.24 -2.60
CA TRP A 121 13.82 8.14 -2.14
C TRP A 121 12.33 8.51 -2.11
N LEU A 122 11.99 9.64 -1.46
CA LEU A 122 10.63 10.16 -1.43
C LEU A 122 10.13 10.46 -2.84
N GLN A 123 10.98 11.02 -3.70
CA GLN A 123 10.62 11.29 -5.09
C GLN A 123 10.28 10.01 -5.85
N MET A 124 11.02 8.92 -5.66
CA MET A 124 10.77 7.62 -6.28
C MET A 124 9.46 6.97 -5.79
N LEU A 125 9.17 7.07 -4.49
CA LEU A 125 7.92 6.59 -3.90
C LEU A 125 6.71 7.34 -4.47
N LEU A 126 6.77 8.67 -4.46
CA LEU A 126 5.70 9.53 -4.98
C LEU A 126 5.46 9.32 -6.48
N GLN A 127 6.52 9.12 -7.27
CA GLN A 127 6.38 8.81 -8.70
C GLN A 127 5.63 7.51 -8.97
N ARG A 128 5.65 6.58 -8.02
CA ARG A 128 4.91 5.31 -8.07
C ARG A 128 3.55 5.37 -7.37
N GLY A 129 3.14 6.56 -6.94
CA GLY A 129 1.81 6.81 -6.36
C GLY A 129 1.66 6.36 -4.92
N ILE A 130 2.77 6.12 -4.23
CA ILE A 130 2.72 5.97 -2.79
C ILE A 130 2.38 7.34 -2.20
N THR A 131 1.23 7.42 -1.54
CA THR A 131 0.85 8.56 -0.72
C THR A 131 1.39 8.34 0.69
N ILE A 132 1.81 9.43 1.32
CA ILE A 132 2.22 9.45 2.72
C ILE A 132 1.15 10.24 3.47
N GLU A 133 0.36 9.51 4.24
CA GLU A 133 -0.85 10.02 4.88
C GLU A 133 -0.61 10.45 6.32
N ASP A 134 0.46 9.97 6.95
CA ASP A 134 0.78 10.29 8.33
C ASP A 134 2.29 10.10 8.58
N PHE A 135 2.72 10.42 9.80
CA PHE A 135 4.11 10.25 10.21
C PHE A 135 4.56 8.78 10.22
N ASP A 136 3.65 7.85 10.47
CA ASP A 136 3.97 6.43 10.53
C ASP A 136 4.27 5.87 9.13
N ASP A 137 3.46 6.19 8.13
CA ASP A 137 3.74 5.89 6.72
C ASP A 137 5.09 6.52 6.33
N TYR A 138 5.32 7.79 6.66
CA TYR A 138 6.58 8.50 6.36
C TYR A 138 7.78 7.74 6.93
N ARG A 139 7.72 7.41 8.22
CA ARG A 139 8.75 6.67 8.93
C ARG A 139 8.96 5.30 8.33
N ILE A 140 7.90 4.52 8.12
CA ILE A 140 7.96 3.15 7.58
C ILE A 140 8.60 3.16 6.20
N TYR A 141 8.30 4.15 5.36
CA TYR A 141 8.88 4.23 4.03
C TYR A 141 10.35 4.69 4.05
N LEU A 142 10.72 5.63 4.91
CA LEU A 142 12.12 6.02 5.07
C LEU A 142 12.96 4.91 5.71
N SER A 143 12.38 4.10 6.60
CA SER A 143 13.07 2.99 7.26
C SER A 143 13.57 1.98 6.23
N LYS A 144 12.82 1.74 5.14
CA LYS A 144 13.23 0.81 4.07
C LYS A 144 14.57 1.11 3.40
N ARG A 145 15.08 2.34 3.47
CA ARG A 145 16.45 2.67 3.06
C ARG A 145 17.51 1.92 3.87
N HIS A 146 17.27 1.72 5.17
CA HIS A 146 18.13 0.96 6.06
C HIS A 146 18.11 -0.52 5.71
N THR A 147 16.93 -1.06 5.37
CA THR A 147 16.84 -2.43 4.86
C THR A 147 17.66 -2.58 3.59
N LEU A 148 17.63 -1.60 2.69
CA LEU A 148 18.41 -1.65 1.45
C LEU A 148 19.92 -1.56 1.70
N ALA A 149 20.37 -0.62 2.54
CA ALA A 149 21.79 -0.52 2.95
C ALA A 149 22.27 -1.81 3.61
N PHE A 150 21.45 -2.36 4.50
CA PHE A 150 21.75 -3.63 5.16
C PHE A 150 21.89 -4.78 4.15
N LEU A 151 21.06 -4.83 3.10
CA LEU A 151 21.22 -5.84 2.04
C LEU A 151 22.50 -5.59 1.23
N GLU A 152 22.88 -4.35 0.97
CA GLU A 152 24.17 -4.01 0.31
C GLU A 152 25.38 -4.48 1.11
N ASP A 153 25.35 -4.31 2.44
CA ASP A 153 26.44 -4.73 3.33
C ASP A 153 26.51 -6.26 3.52
N ASN A 154 25.49 -7.00 3.07
CA ASN A 154 25.35 -8.43 3.27
C ASN A 154 24.99 -9.14 1.94
N PRO A 155 25.95 -9.29 1.00
CA PRO A 155 25.70 -9.84 -0.34
C PRO A 155 25.09 -11.25 -0.31
N ASP A 156 25.45 -12.08 0.68
CA ASP A 156 24.85 -13.41 0.89
C ASP A 156 23.31 -13.35 0.99
N LEU A 157 22.77 -12.29 1.61
CA LEU A 157 21.31 -12.07 1.70
C LEU A 157 20.70 -11.64 0.38
N GLN A 158 21.47 -11.01 -0.50
CA GLN A 158 21.02 -10.69 -1.85
C GLN A 158 20.98 -11.94 -2.74
N GLU A 159 21.99 -12.82 -2.62
CA GLU A 159 22.05 -14.09 -3.35
C GLU A 159 20.85 -14.99 -3.04
N ILE A 160 20.36 -14.94 -1.81
CA ILE A 160 19.15 -15.64 -1.37
C ILE A 160 17.86 -15.11 -2.06
N GLY A 161 17.90 -13.93 -2.68
CA GLY A 161 16.76 -13.37 -3.41
C GLY A 161 15.74 -12.71 -2.49
N PHE A 162 16.12 -11.60 -1.85
CA PHE A 162 15.24 -10.85 -0.97
C PHE A 162 13.96 -10.37 -1.67
N LEU A 163 12.80 -10.65 -1.07
CA LEU A 163 11.46 -10.38 -1.63
C LEU A 163 11.23 -10.98 -3.04
N GLY A 164 12.02 -11.97 -3.45
CA GLY A 164 12.00 -12.49 -4.81
C GLY A 164 12.48 -11.48 -5.85
N ILE A 165 13.31 -10.51 -5.46
CA ILE A 165 14.01 -9.62 -6.39
C ILE A 165 15.29 -10.35 -6.83
N PRO A 166 15.49 -10.57 -8.15
CA PRO A 166 16.71 -11.19 -8.64
C PRO A 166 17.94 -10.38 -8.27
N LEU A 167 19.05 -11.06 -8.00
CA LEU A 167 20.35 -10.43 -7.86
C LEU A 167 20.72 -9.69 -9.15
N THR A 168 21.29 -8.50 -9.03
CA THR A 168 21.81 -7.74 -10.15
C THR A 168 23.00 -6.91 -9.69
N ASP A 169 24.03 -6.81 -10.54
CA ASP A 169 25.20 -5.96 -10.28
C ASP A 169 24.87 -4.46 -10.44
N ASP A 170 23.72 -4.13 -11.02
CA ASP A 170 23.22 -2.76 -11.16
C ASP A 170 22.42 -2.36 -9.91
N GLN A 171 23.09 -1.69 -8.98
CA GLN A 171 22.49 -1.20 -7.73
C GLN A 171 21.27 -0.29 -7.96
N GLU A 172 21.29 0.51 -9.02
CA GLU A 172 20.16 1.40 -9.33
C GLU A 172 18.94 0.58 -9.79
N ALA A 173 19.18 -0.45 -10.62
CA ALA A 173 18.14 -1.40 -11.01
C ALA A 173 17.59 -2.18 -9.81
N TYR A 174 18.45 -2.61 -8.88
CA TYR A 174 18.03 -3.29 -7.66
C TYR A 174 17.15 -2.37 -6.79
N LYS A 175 17.57 -1.13 -6.56
CA LYS A 175 16.79 -0.12 -5.81
C LYS A 175 15.42 0.12 -6.44
N VAL A 176 15.36 0.25 -7.77
CA VAL A 176 14.10 0.38 -8.52
C VAL A 176 13.20 -0.82 -8.32
N ALA A 177 13.73 -2.04 -8.48
CA ALA A 177 12.98 -3.28 -8.30
C ALA A 177 12.47 -3.45 -6.86
N TYR A 178 13.28 -3.03 -5.89
CA TYR A 178 12.92 -3.00 -4.47
C TYR A 178 11.72 -2.09 -4.21
N ILE A 179 11.74 -0.85 -4.70
CA ILE A 179 10.61 0.06 -4.54
C ILE A 179 9.38 -0.47 -5.28
N ASP A 180 9.54 -1.01 -6.48
CA ASP A 180 8.43 -1.63 -7.23
C ASP A 180 7.79 -2.77 -6.43
N LYS A 181 8.60 -3.56 -5.73
CA LYS A 181 8.11 -4.60 -4.82
C LYS A 181 7.36 -4.03 -3.62
N LEU A 182 7.83 -2.94 -3.03
CA LEU A 182 7.09 -2.26 -1.95
C LEU A 182 5.72 -1.78 -2.43
N VAL A 183 5.65 -1.19 -3.62
CA VAL A 183 4.40 -0.75 -4.24
C VAL A 183 3.49 -1.94 -4.49
N HIS A 184 4.01 -3.02 -5.08
CA HIS A 184 3.25 -4.23 -5.33
C HIS A 184 2.63 -4.79 -4.04
N ASN A 185 3.41 -4.85 -2.96
CA ASN A 185 2.93 -5.30 -1.65
C ASN A 185 1.84 -4.37 -1.09
N ARG A 186 1.95 -3.04 -1.27
CA ARG A 186 0.89 -2.09 -0.87
C ARG A 186 -0.38 -2.30 -1.68
N VAL A 187 -0.27 -2.49 -3.00
CA VAL A 187 -1.41 -2.81 -3.88
C VAL A 187 -2.09 -4.10 -3.44
N GLN A 188 -1.33 -5.17 -3.19
CA GLN A 188 -1.90 -6.44 -2.72
C GLN A 188 -2.64 -6.28 -1.38
N LYS A 189 -2.05 -5.54 -0.43
CA LYS A 189 -2.68 -5.27 0.88
C LYS A 189 -3.99 -4.49 0.72
N ALA A 190 -3.98 -3.42 -0.09
CA ALA A 190 -5.17 -2.63 -0.37
C ALA A 190 -6.27 -3.47 -1.03
N SER A 191 -5.93 -4.31 -2.02
CA SER A 191 -6.87 -5.22 -2.67
C SER A 191 -7.50 -6.22 -1.69
N LYS A 192 -6.69 -6.85 -0.82
CA LYS A 192 -7.20 -7.75 0.24
C LYS A 192 -8.11 -7.01 1.23
N GLN A 193 -7.81 -5.76 1.56
CA GLN A 193 -8.66 -4.94 2.43
C GLN A 193 -10.00 -4.63 1.78
N ILE A 194 -10.01 -4.25 0.50
CA ILE A 194 -11.22 -4.01 -0.29
C ILE A 194 -12.11 -5.27 -0.31
N GLU A 195 -11.52 -6.45 -0.53
CA GLU A 195 -12.23 -7.72 -0.51
C GLU A 195 -12.90 -7.98 0.85
N ARG A 196 -12.15 -7.82 1.94
CA ARG A 196 -12.66 -7.98 3.32
C ARG A 196 -13.79 -7.01 3.65
N LEU A 197 -13.66 -5.74 3.26
CA LEU A 197 -14.68 -4.70 3.47
C LEU A 197 -15.93 -5.00 2.66
N THR A 198 -15.78 -5.46 1.42
CA THR A 198 -16.90 -5.87 0.56
C THR A 198 -17.68 -7.02 1.21
N ALA A 199 -17.00 -8.06 1.69
CA ALA A 199 -17.63 -9.17 2.39
C ALA A 199 -18.31 -8.74 3.72
N ARG A 200 -17.75 -7.73 4.40
CA ARG A 200 -18.34 -7.14 5.62
C ARG A 200 -19.63 -6.38 5.31
N ILE A 201 -19.63 -5.56 4.26
CA ILE A 201 -20.82 -4.85 3.76
C ILE A 201 -21.93 -5.83 3.40
N GLU A 202 -21.63 -6.92 2.68
CA GLU A 202 -22.63 -7.94 2.34
C GLU A 202 -23.27 -8.57 3.59
N ARG A 203 -22.46 -8.88 4.61
CA ARG A 203 -22.96 -9.39 5.90
C ARG A 203 -23.85 -8.39 6.61
N TYR A 204 -23.50 -7.11 6.64
CA TYR A 204 -24.32 -6.07 7.26
C TYR A 204 -25.62 -5.83 6.52
N ASN A 205 -25.63 -5.90 5.19
CA ASN A 205 -26.85 -5.87 4.40
C ASN A 205 -27.78 -7.04 4.74
N LYS A 206 -27.26 -8.27 4.88
CA LYS A 206 -28.06 -9.42 5.32
C LYS A 206 -28.66 -9.23 6.71
N GLN A 207 -27.89 -8.71 7.66
CA GLN A 207 -28.36 -8.40 9.03
C GLN A 207 -29.45 -7.31 9.02
N LEU A 208 -29.27 -6.29 8.19
CA LEU A 208 -30.22 -5.19 8.05
C LEU A 208 -31.57 -5.67 7.50
N GLU A 209 -31.55 -6.57 6.49
CA GLU A 209 -32.76 -7.21 5.97
C GLU A 209 -33.44 -8.12 7.00
N GLN A 210 -32.68 -8.87 7.81
CA GLN A 210 -33.24 -9.67 8.90
C GLN A 210 -33.87 -8.80 9.99
N ALA A 211 -33.19 -7.73 10.41
CA ALA A 211 -33.68 -6.81 11.43
C ALA A 211 -34.97 -6.10 10.99
N LYS A 212 -35.07 -5.73 9.71
CA LYS A 212 -36.30 -5.21 9.10
C LYS A 212 -37.44 -6.21 9.20
N LYS A 213 -37.20 -7.48 8.80
CA LYS A 213 -38.21 -8.55 8.89
C LYS A 213 -38.69 -8.80 10.33
N GLN A 214 -37.80 -8.63 11.30
CA GLN A 214 -38.11 -8.82 12.72
C GLN A 214 -38.65 -7.56 13.40
N SER A 215 -38.78 -6.42 12.70
CA SER A 215 -39.11 -5.11 13.29
C SER A 215 -38.24 -4.74 14.50
N ASN A 216 -36.97 -5.19 14.52
CA ASN A 216 -36.06 -4.90 15.62
C ASN A 216 -35.34 -3.57 15.39
N SER A 217 -35.96 -2.48 15.87
CA SER A 217 -35.47 -1.10 15.66
C SER A 217 -34.05 -0.86 16.18
N LYS A 218 -33.66 -1.49 17.30
CA LYS A 218 -32.32 -1.35 17.87
C LYS A 218 -31.26 -2.03 16.99
N GLN A 219 -31.51 -3.26 16.55
CA GLN A 219 -30.60 -3.98 15.65
C GLN A 219 -30.51 -3.30 14.29
N LEU A 220 -31.60 -2.73 13.79
CA LEU A 220 -31.63 -1.99 12.54
C LEU A 220 -30.70 -0.77 12.58
N LYS A 221 -30.80 0.07 13.63
CA LYS A 221 -29.90 1.22 13.83
C LYS A 221 -28.44 0.80 13.92
N GLN A 222 -28.14 -0.28 14.64
CA GLN A 222 -26.76 -0.77 14.76
C GLN A 222 -26.21 -1.31 13.44
N ALA A 223 -27.02 -2.03 12.65
CA ALA A 223 -26.62 -2.53 11.34
C ALA A 223 -26.37 -1.39 10.35
N GLN A 224 -27.21 -0.35 10.37
CA GLN A 224 -27.04 0.86 9.55
C GLN A 224 -25.72 1.59 9.86
N ALA A 225 -25.44 1.88 11.13
CA ALA A 225 -24.19 2.57 11.52
C ALA A 225 -22.93 1.75 11.14
N LYS A 226 -23.01 0.42 11.28
CA LYS A 226 -21.92 -0.47 10.86
C LYS A 226 -21.73 -0.51 9.34
N LEU A 227 -22.82 -0.46 8.58
CA LEU A 227 -22.80 -0.41 7.12
C LEU A 227 -22.16 0.89 6.64
N GLU A 228 -22.63 2.03 7.12
CA GLU A 228 -22.13 3.36 6.76
C GLU A 228 -20.62 3.48 7.02
N ASN A 229 -20.15 3.04 8.19
CA ASN A 229 -18.72 3.04 8.50
C ASN A 229 -17.92 2.12 7.55
N ALA A 230 -18.44 0.93 7.23
CA ALA A 230 -17.76 0.00 6.33
C ALA A 230 -17.71 0.53 4.89
N GLU A 231 -18.75 1.24 4.44
CA GLU A 231 -18.80 1.89 3.14
C GLU A 231 -17.79 3.04 3.04
N LYS A 232 -17.67 3.88 4.08
CA LYS A 232 -16.64 4.92 4.15
C LYS A 232 -15.23 4.32 4.02
N GLN A 233 -14.93 3.28 4.81
CA GLN A 233 -13.64 2.59 4.74
C GLN A 233 -13.36 1.98 3.36
N LEU A 234 -14.39 1.48 2.68
CA LEU A 234 -14.26 0.91 1.34
C LEU A 234 -13.93 1.99 0.31
N GLU A 235 -14.56 3.16 0.41
CA GLU A 235 -14.31 4.28 -0.50
C GLU A 235 -12.87 4.80 -0.34
N ASP A 236 -12.42 4.97 0.90
CA ASP A 236 -11.04 5.40 1.19
C ASP A 236 -10.01 4.41 0.62
N ALA A 237 -10.23 3.10 0.83
CA ALA A 237 -9.35 2.06 0.28
C ALA A 237 -9.33 2.06 -1.26
N ARG A 238 -10.48 2.30 -1.91
CA ARG A 238 -10.57 2.41 -3.37
C ARG A 238 -9.85 3.64 -3.91
N LYS A 239 -10.02 4.78 -3.26
CA LYS A 239 -9.32 6.03 -3.62
C LYS A 239 -7.81 5.84 -3.57
N ARG A 240 -7.29 5.20 -2.51
CA ARG A 240 -5.87 4.85 -2.37
C ARG A 240 -5.37 3.96 -3.51
N LEU A 241 -6.09 2.87 -3.79
CA LEU A 241 -5.69 1.96 -4.87
C LEU A 241 -5.69 2.66 -6.24
N LYS A 242 -6.70 3.49 -6.50
CA LYS A 242 -6.80 4.26 -7.74
C LYS A 242 -5.63 5.23 -7.90
N GLY A 243 -5.24 5.93 -6.83
CA GLY A 243 -4.08 6.84 -6.85
C GLY A 243 -2.77 6.13 -7.21
N ILE A 244 -2.55 4.93 -6.66
CA ILE A 244 -1.39 4.10 -6.99
C ILE A 244 -1.43 3.69 -8.48
N GLN A 245 -2.57 3.23 -8.97
CA GLN A 245 -2.73 2.82 -10.37
C GLN A 245 -2.45 3.97 -11.35
N GLU A 246 -3.05 5.14 -11.12
CA GLU A 246 -2.85 6.31 -11.96
C GLU A 246 -1.37 6.72 -12.01
N ALA A 247 -0.67 6.66 -10.87
CA ALA A 247 0.75 6.99 -10.83
C ALA A 247 1.63 5.98 -11.58
N LEU A 248 1.31 4.68 -11.51
CA LEU A 248 2.01 3.64 -12.27
C LEU A 248 1.80 3.75 -13.79
N GLU A 249 0.70 4.36 -14.23
CA GLU A 249 0.42 4.60 -15.66
C GLU A 249 1.11 5.86 -16.22
N ARG A 250 1.35 6.89 -15.39
CA ARG A 250 2.00 8.15 -15.82
C ARG A 250 3.36 7.96 -16.51
N PRO A 251 4.29 7.11 -16.03
CA PRO A 251 5.57 6.86 -16.68
C PRO A 251 5.43 6.20 -18.06
N LYS A 252 4.49 5.25 -18.21
CA LYS A 252 4.26 4.54 -19.48
C LYS A 252 3.87 5.50 -20.61
N ASN A 253 3.04 6.50 -20.30
CA ASN A 253 2.60 7.51 -21.28
C ASN A 253 3.67 8.56 -21.62
N ARG A 254 4.61 8.87 -20.71
CA ARG A 254 5.73 9.79 -21.00
C ARG A 254 6.77 9.19 -21.94
N ASN A 255 7.04 7.88 -21.84
CA ASN A 255 7.97 7.20 -22.74
C ASN A 255 7.39 6.96 -24.15
N MET A 256 6.06 6.86 -24.30
CA MET A 256 5.43 6.79 -25.63
C MET A 256 5.47 8.11 -26.40
N LYS A 257 5.40 9.27 -25.73
CA LYS A 257 5.46 10.59 -26.42
C LYS A 257 6.86 11.00 -26.90
N LYS A 258 7.93 10.36 -26.43
CA LYS A 258 9.32 10.70 -26.84
C LYS A 258 9.86 9.90 -28.02
N ARG A 259 9.06 9.01 -28.63
CA ARG A 259 9.41 8.31 -29.88
C ARG A 259 8.69 8.95 -31.06
N SER A 260 9.09 10.16 -31.44
CA SER A 260 8.84 10.71 -32.78
C SER A 260 10.14 10.54 -33.58
N PRO A 261 10.14 9.83 -34.72
CA PRO A 261 11.34 9.56 -35.48
C PRO A 261 11.78 10.83 -36.21
N TYR A 262 13.08 11.10 -36.19
CA TYR A 262 13.72 12.16 -36.96
C TYR A 262 13.21 12.21 -38.42
N PRO A 263 13.07 13.41 -39.02
CA PRO A 263 12.77 13.49 -40.44
C PRO A 263 13.95 12.94 -41.25
N PRO A 264 13.71 12.24 -42.37
CA PRO A 264 14.77 11.77 -43.24
C PRO A 264 15.52 12.97 -43.86
N LEU A 265 16.85 12.83 -43.92
CA LEU A 265 17.77 13.74 -44.62
C LEU A 265 17.52 13.72 -46.13
#